data_AF-A0A7J6LQ63-F1
#
_entry.id   AF-A0A7J6LQ63-F1
#
_cell.length_a   1.000
_cell.length_b   1.000
_cell.length_c   1.000
_cell.angle_alpha   90.00
_cell.angle_beta   90.00
_cell.angle_gamma   90.00
#
_symmetry.space_group_name_H-M   'P 1'
#
loop_
_entity.id
_entity.type
_entity.pdbx_description
1 polymer ?
#
loop_
_entity_poly.entity_id
_entity_poly.type
_entity_poly.pdbx_seq_one_letter_code
_entity_poly.pdbx_strand_id
1 'polypeptide(L)'
;MSETTSTSSPPKQGERSGTKSRIFVNVSILIEDYQTAVLEDLSEYDTELGDMATEADGQETALMRMQAKGRSIISLPPVQGAVEALRCLDNCDVEVCLVGVLSQPYPIYSAFIYLWVKKNIGADYASRLSLIKESSLPLLKGVALISDTKDSGPPAHGNLCRHYGKHVMLTPRNSSTINEPEGYRLNKWFTSSEEAFDFVQHIKSDSKAWSFVSTGDGS
;
A
#
# COMPACT_ATOMS: atom_id res chain seq x y z
N MET A 1 -36.80 16.68 48.79
CA MET A 1 -35.36 16.36 48.81
C MET A 1 -35.07 15.69 47.49
N SER A 2 -34.46 16.43 46.57
CA SER A 2 -34.37 16.06 45.14
C SER A 2 -33.04 15.37 44.87
N GLU A 3 -33.10 14.20 44.25
CA GLU A 3 -31.95 13.46 43.73
C GLU A 3 -31.32 14.22 42.57
N THR A 4 -30.02 14.49 42.66
CA THR A 4 -29.22 15.06 41.58
C THR A 4 -28.76 13.92 40.65
N THR A 5 -29.44 13.77 39.51
CA THR A 5 -28.96 12.96 38.39
C THR A 5 -27.89 13.74 37.64
N SER A 6 -26.63 13.31 37.81
CA SER A 6 -25.49 13.77 37.01
C SER A 6 -25.64 13.30 35.57
N THR A 7 -26.09 14.18 34.68
CA THR A 7 -26.05 13.99 33.23
C THR A 7 -24.62 14.22 32.74
N SER A 8 -23.84 13.14 32.70
CA SER A 8 -22.60 13.05 31.93
C SER A 8 -22.90 13.30 30.45
N SER A 9 -22.64 14.52 29.98
CA SER A 9 -22.66 14.83 28.55
C SER A 9 -21.50 14.12 27.85
N PRO A 10 -21.69 13.52 26.66
CA PRO A 10 -20.58 12.95 25.89
C PRO A 10 -19.58 14.06 25.52
N PRO A 11 -18.27 13.75 25.45
CA PRO A 11 -17.27 14.75 25.14
C PRO A 11 -17.55 15.35 23.75
N LYS A 12 -17.67 16.68 23.71
CA LYS A 12 -17.77 17.46 22.49
C LYS A 12 -16.58 17.11 21.60
N GLN A 13 -16.85 16.83 20.31
CA GLN A 13 -15.86 16.76 19.25
C GLN A 13 -15.09 18.09 19.18
N GLY A 14 -14.04 18.21 19.99
CA GLY A 14 -13.04 19.24 19.91
C GLY A 14 -12.01 18.82 18.87
N GLU A 15 -11.93 19.59 17.78
CA GLU A 15 -10.72 19.89 17.00
C GLU A 15 -9.57 18.89 17.14
N ARG A 16 -9.62 17.78 16.37
CA ARG A 16 -8.39 17.05 16.02
C ARG A 16 -7.67 17.79 14.89
N SER A 17 -7.12 18.97 15.19
CA SER A 17 -6.10 19.61 14.36
C SER A 17 -4.72 19.03 14.73
N GLY A 18 -4.58 17.73 14.47
CA GLY A 18 -3.32 17.04 14.43
C GLY A 18 -3.34 16.21 13.16
N THR A 19 -2.40 16.43 12.25
CA THR A 19 -2.28 15.61 11.04
C THR A 19 -2.16 14.16 11.47
N LYS A 20 -3.16 13.33 11.13
CA LYS A 20 -3.13 11.89 11.41
C LYS A 20 -1.80 11.30 10.91
N SER A 21 -1.22 10.39 11.68
CA SER A 21 -0.06 9.63 11.24
C SER A 21 -0.39 8.85 9.97
N ARG A 22 0.47 8.89 8.96
CA ARG A 22 0.25 8.19 7.69
C ARG A 22 0.91 6.82 7.65
N ILE A 23 0.21 5.84 7.13
CA ILE A 23 0.78 4.54 6.72
C ILE A 23 0.66 4.46 5.21
N PHE A 24 1.80 4.30 4.54
CA PHE A 24 1.86 4.08 3.11
C PHE A 24 1.80 2.58 2.81
N VAL A 25 1.01 2.19 1.83
CA VAL A 25 0.91 0.81 1.37
C VAL A 25 1.23 0.78 -0.13
N ASN A 26 2.25 0.02 -0.52
CA ASN A 26 2.58 -0.15 -1.92
C ASN A 26 1.42 -0.88 -2.63
N VAL A 27 0.99 -0.41 -3.79
CA VAL A 27 -0.09 -1.06 -4.53
C VAL A 27 0.34 -2.43 -5.07
N SER A 28 1.63 -2.64 -5.38
CA SER A 28 2.12 -3.93 -5.91
C SER A 28 1.78 -5.13 -5.02
N ILE A 29 1.77 -4.94 -3.70
CA ILE A 29 1.48 -5.99 -2.72
C ILE A 29 -0.02 -6.26 -2.51
N LEU A 30 -0.87 -5.49 -3.18
CA LEU A 30 -2.32 -5.62 -3.11
C LEU A 30 -2.87 -6.41 -4.31
N ILE A 31 -2.07 -6.65 -5.35
CA ILE A 31 -2.49 -7.23 -6.62
C ILE A 31 -1.90 -8.63 -6.76
N GLU A 32 -2.73 -9.64 -7.03
CA GLU A 32 -2.23 -11.00 -7.29
C GLU A 32 -1.41 -11.05 -8.58
N ASP A 33 -0.31 -11.81 -8.58
CA ASP A 33 0.58 -12.00 -9.73
C ASP A 33 1.08 -10.71 -10.40
N TYR A 34 1.17 -9.62 -9.61
CA TYR A 34 1.54 -8.29 -10.09
C TYR A 34 2.79 -8.31 -10.96
N GLN A 35 3.91 -8.86 -10.48
CA GLN A 35 5.19 -8.80 -11.21
C GLN A 35 5.11 -9.47 -12.59
N THR A 36 4.42 -10.61 -12.68
CA THR A 36 4.23 -11.32 -13.96
C THR A 36 3.41 -10.48 -14.92
N ALA A 37 2.26 -9.95 -14.47
CA ALA A 37 1.40 -9.13 -15.32
C ALA A 37 2.07 -7.83 -15.76
N VAL A 38 2.89 -7.21 -14.90
CA VAL A 38 3.66 -6.02 -15.24
C VAL A 38 4.66 -6.32 -16.36
N LEU A 39 5.39 -7.43 -16.28
CA LEU A 39 6.34 -7.81 -17.33
C LEU A 39 5.64 -8.12 -18.66
N GLU A 40 4.48 -8.79 -18.61
CA GLU A 40 3.66 -9.06 -19.80
C GLU A 40 3.13 -7.75 -20.41
N ASP A 41 2.49 -6.90 -19.61
CA ASP A 41 1.94 -5.60 -20.02
C ASP A 41 3.01 -4.69 -20.63
N LEU A 42 4.22 -4.65 -20.04
CA LEU A 42 5.34 -3.86 -20.55
C LEU A 42 5.89 -4.41 -21.86
N SER A 43 6.04 -5.73 -21.98
CA SER A 43 6.51 -6.35 -23.23
C SER A 43 5.58 -6.07 -24.40
N GLU A 44 4.28 -6.06 -24.14
CA GLU A 44 3.26 -5.74 -25.13
C GLU A 44 3.25 -4.25 -25.47
N TYR A 45 3.39 -3.38 -24.46
CA TYR A 45 3.48 -1.94 -24.68
C TYR A 45 4.67 -1.58 -25.57
N ASP A 46 5.86 -2.10 -25.26
CA ASP A 46 7.08 -1.83 -26.05
C ASP A 46 6.97 -2.37 -27.50
N THR A 47 6.20 -3.45 -27.72
CA THR A 47 6.08 -4.09 -29.03
C THR A 47 4.98 -3.48 -29.91
N GLU A 48 3.85 -3.06 -29.32
CA GLU A 48 2.64 -2.70 -30.08
C GLU A 48 2.12 -1.27 -29.84
N LEU A 49 2.52 -0.61 -28.74
CA LEU A 49 1.87 0.61 -28.27
C LEU A 49 2.84 1.77 -27.99
N GLY A 50 4.16 1.52 -27.97
CA GLY A 50 5.19 2.51 -27.64
C GLY A 50 5.15 3.76 -28.52
N ASP A 51 4.83 3.60 -29.81
CA ASP A 51 4.69 4.71 -30.76
C ASP A 51 3.30 5.36 -30.75
N MET A 52 2.28 4.66 -30.24
CA MET A 52 0.91 5.19 -30.15
C MET A 52 0.71 6.00 -28.87
N ALA A 53 1.30 5.58 -27.75
CA ALA A 53 1.02 6.14 -26.42
C ALA A 53 1.72 7.47 -26.11
N THR A 54 2.42 8.05 -27.08
CA THR A 54 2.98 9.42 -27.00
C THR A 54 1.93 10.52 -27.20
N GLU A 55 0.75 10.18 -27.76
CA GLU A 55 -0.38 11.11 -27.91
C GLU A 55 -1.55 10.69 -26.99
N ALA A 56 -2.33 11.66 -26.49
CA ALA A 56 -3.40 11.41 -25.52
C ALA A 56 -4.44 10.38 -26.01
N ASP A 57 -4.85 10.47 -27.28
CA ASP A 57 -5.79 9.53 -27.91
C ASP A 57 -5.18 8.13 -28.07
N GLY A 58 -3.87 8.06 -28.25
CA GLY A 58 -3.14 6.82 -28.35
C GLY A 58 -2.94 6.12 -27.00
N GLN A 59 -2.93 6.86 -25.88
CA GLN A 59 -2.97 6.27 -24.53
C GLN A 59 -4.32 5.63 -24.22
N GLU A 60 -5.43 6.27 -24.58
CA GLU A 60 -6.77 5.69 -24.42
C GLU A 60 -6.95 4.46 -25.31
N THR A 61 -6.46 4.52 -26.55
CA THR A 61 -6.49 3.39 -27.48
C THR A 61 -5.62 2.22 -26.97
N ALA A 62 -4.43 2.51 -26.45
CA ALA A 62 -3.55 1.53 -25.83
C ALA A 62 -4.20 0.86 -24.63
N LEU A 63 -4.83 1.65 -23.76
CA LEU A 63 -5.60 1.17 -22.61
C LEU A 63 -6.76 0.25 -23.04
N MET A 64 -7.56 0.65 -24.04
CA MET A 64 -8.66 -0.17 -24.54
C MET A 64 -8.18 -1.49 -25.16
N ARG A 65 -7.09 -1.46 -25.93
CA ARG A 65 -6.53 -2.68 -26.55
C ARG A 65 -6.01 -3.66 -25.51
N MET A 66 -5.30 -3.17 -24.51
CA MET A 66 -4.80 -4.01 -23.41
C MET A 66 -5.94 -4.59 -22.56
N GLN A 67 -6.99 -3.82 -22.31
CA GLN A 67 -8.20 -4.33 -21.65
C GLN A 67 -8.90 -5.41 -22.48
N ALA A 68 -9.00 -5.23 -23.80
CA ALA A 68 -9.66 -6.19 -24.69
C ALA A 68 -8.93 -7.55 -24.76
N LYS A 69 -7.61 -7.58 -24.54
CA LYS A 69 -6.81 -8.80 -24.54
C LYS A 69 -6.86 -9.59 -23.22
N GLY A 70 -7.48 -9.05 -22.18
CA GLY A 70 -7.84 -9.80 -20.96
C GLY A 70 -6.67 -10.25 -20.08
N ARG A 71 -5.46 -9.69 -20.28
CA ARG A 71 -4.26 -9.99 -19.48
C ARG A 71 -3.63 -8.76 -18.84
N SER A 72 -4.42 -7.71 -18.62
CA SER A 72 -3.94 -6.47 -18.01
C SER A 72 -3.91 -6.55 -16.50
N ILE A 73 -3.03 -5.80 -15.85
CA ILE A 73 -3.07 -5.53 -14.40
C ILE A 73 -4.49 -5.19 -13.92
N ILE A 74 -5.28 -4.47 -14.72
CA ILE A 74 -6.68 -4.09 -14.38
C ILE A 74 -7.59 -5.31 -14.14
N SER A 75 -7.32 -6.44 -14.79
CA SER A 75 -8.09 -7.69 -14.62
C SER A 75 -7.65 -8.54 -13.43
N LEU A 76 -6.48 -8.28 -12.85
CA LEU A 76 -5.98 -9.07 -11.73
C LEU A 76 -6.83 -8.85 -10.46
N PRO A 77 -7.13 -9.91 -9.70
CA PRO A 77 -7.83 -9.77 -8.42
C PRO A 77 -6.90 -9.20 -7.33
N PRO A 78 -7.48 -8.63 -6.26
CA PRO A 78 -6.71 -8.30 -5.07
C PRO A 78 -6.19 -9.54 -4.37
N VAL A 79 -5.01 -9.43 -3.74
CA VAL A 79 -4.50 -10.44 -2.83
C VAL A 79 -5.52 -10.72 -1.73
N GLN A 80 -5.78 -12.00 -1.46
CA GLN A 80 -6.70 -12.44 -0.42
C GLN A 80 -6.49 -11.70 0.92
N GLY A 81 -7.56 -11.10 1.45
CA GLY A 81 -7.55 -10.38 2.72
C GLY A 81 -6.96 -8.95 2.68
N ALA A 82 -6.30 -8.54 1.59
CA ALA A 82 -5.64 -7.24 1.52
C ALA A 82 -6.63 -6.06 1.61
N VAL A 83 -7.74 -6.13 0.87
CA VAL A 83 -8.77 -5.07 0.89
C VAL A 83 -9.44 -4.95 2.26
N GLU A 84 -9.68 -6.06 2.94
CA GLU A 84 -10.26 -6.04 4.29
C GLU A 84 -9.27 -5.50 5.31
N ALA A 85 -7.99 -5.86 5.21
CA ALA A 85 -6.94 -5.32 6.06
C ALA A 85 -6.78 -3.79 5.91
N LEU A 86 -6.93 -3.25 4.69
CA LEU A 86 -6.96 -1.80 4.46
C LEU A 86 -8.12 -1.14 5.22
N ARG A 87 -9.32 -1.75 5.19
CA ARG A 87 -10.48 -1.27 5.96
C ARG A 87 -10.26 -1.34 7.46
N CYS A 88 -9.62 -2.40 7.96
CA CYS A 88 -9.23 -2.51 9.37
C CYS A 88 -8.25 -1.39 9.77
N LEU A 89 -7.31 -1.03 8.89
CA LEU A 89 -6.39 0.10 9.12
C LEU A 89 -7.10 1.46 9.09
N ASP A 90 -8.07 1.67 8.20
CA ASP A 90 -8.86 2.92 8.15
C ASP A 90 -9.69 3.14 9.44
N ASN A 91 -10.03 2.07 10.17
CA ASN A 91 -10.68 2.15 11.48
C ASN A 91 -9.72 2.53 12.62
N CYS A 92 -8.42 2.58 12.36
CA CYS A 92 -7.41 2.99 13.34
C CYS A 92 -7.16 4.50 13.30
N ASP A 93 -6.44 5.04 14.29
CA ASP A 93 -6.05 6.46 14.33
C ASP A 93 -4.86 6.77 13.39
N VAL A 94 -4.99 6.40 12.11
CA VAL A 94 -4.01 6.65 11.04
C VAL A 94 -4.73 7.09 9.77
N GLU A 95 -3.97 7.62 8.82
CA GLU A 95 -4.39 7.84 7.45
C GLU A 95 -3.70 6.79 6.56
N VAL A 96 -4.47 5.93 5.90
CA VAL A 96 -3.94 4.97 4.94
C VAL A 96 -3.77 5.66 3.58
N CYS A 97 -2.55 5.64 3.05
CA CYS A 97 -2.22 6.21 1.73
C CYS A 97 -1.70 5.11 0.82
N LEU A 98 -2.26 4.97 -0.38
CA LEU A 98 -1.73 4.04 -1.36
C LEU A 98 -0.60 4.68 -2.15
N VAL A 99 0.43 3.90 -2.45
CA VAL A 99 1.57 4.35 -3.23
C VAL A 99 1.81 3.40 -4.40
N GLY A 100 1.71 3.91 -5.62
CA GLY A 100 2.19 3.19 -6.80
C GLY A 100 3.62 3.62 -7.11
N VAL A 101 4.56 2.68 -7.03
CA VAL A 101 5.97 2.94 -7.34
C VAL A 101 6.21 2.67 -8.82
N LEU A 102 6.64 3.71 -9.54
CA LEU A 102 6.92 3.67 -10.97
C LEU A 102 8.43 3.48 -11.18
N SER A 103 8.86 2.27 -11.53
CA SER A 103 10.27 1.95 -11.82
C SER A 103 10.69 2.40 -13.23
N GLN A 104 9.73 2.64 -14.12
CA GLN A 104 9.94 2.99 -15.52
C GLN A 104 8.99 4.13 -15.93
N PRO A 105 9.34 4.94 -16.94
CA PRO A 105 8.60 6.15 -17.30
C PRO A 105 7.33 5.89 -18.11
N TYR A 106 6.71 4.71 -18.02
CA TYR A 106 5.53 4.36 -18.82
C TYR A 106 4.26 5.06 -18.29
N PRO A 107 3.71 6.08 -18.99
CA PRO A 107 2.56 6.83 -18.49
C PRO A 107 1.31 5.94 -18.35
N ILE A 108 1.16 4.94 -19.23
CA ILE A 108 0.03 4.01 -19.23
C ILE A 108 -0.05 3.18 -17.94
N TYR A 109 1.11 2.85 -17.35
CA TYR A 109 1.19 2.04 -16.15
C TYR A 109 0.57 2.75 -14.95
N SER A 110 0.78 4.07 -14.88
CA SER A 110 0.18 4.91 -13.86
C SER A 110 -1.36 4.91 -13.96
N ALA A 111 -1.89 4.88 -15.17
CA ALA A 111 -3.33 4.75 -15.42
C ALA A 111 -3.85 3.37 -15.01
N PHE A 112 -3.11 2.29 -15.28
CA PHE A 112 -3.50 0.93 -14.86
C PHE A 112 -3.59 0.80 -13.35
N ILE A 113 -2.58 1.29 -12.61
CA ILE A 113 -2.60 1.28 -11.14
C ILE A 113 -3.82 2.06 -10.64
N TYR A 114 -4.04 3.27 -11.16
CA TYR A 114 -5.19 4.10 -10.76
C TYR A 114 -6.53 3.39 -11.01
N LEU A 115 -6.72 2.84 -12.21
CA LEU A 115 -7.95 2.15 -12.58
C LEU A 115 -8.16 0.87 -11.78
N TRP A 116 -7.09 0.12 -11.52
CA TRP A 116 -7.13 -1.07 -10.69
C TRP A 116 -7.55 -0.73 -9.25
N VAL A 117 -6.94 0.30 -8.64
CA VAL A 117 -7.31 0.77 -7.29
C VAL A 117 -8.76 1.21 -7.26
N LYS A 118 -9.19 2.03 -8.23
CA LYS A 118 -10.56 2.52 -8.33
C LYS A 118 -11.58 1.39 -8.45
N LYS A 119 -11.28 0.37 -9.25
CA LYS A 119 -12.14 -0.79 -9.50
C LYS A 119 -12.22 -1.72 -8.30
N ASN A 120 -11.08 -2.06 -7.70
CA ASN A 120 -11.00 -3.17 -6.74
C ASN A 120 -10.97 -2.74 -5.27
N ILE A 121 -10.50 -1.54 -4.97
CA ILE A 121 -10.43 -1.01 -3.60
C ILE A 121 -11.50 0.06 -3.39
N GLY A 122 -11.62 0.99 -4.35
CA GLY A 122 -12.67 2.00 -4.38
C GLY A 122 -12.16 3.39 -4.75
N ALA A 123 -13.10 4.27 -5.12
CA ALA A 123 -12.80 5.63 -5.56
C ALA A 123 -12.14 6.49 -4.46
N ASP A 124 -12.48 6.26 -3.19
CA ASP A 124 -11.88 6.97 -2.06
C ASP A 124 -10.36 6.69 -1.97
N TYR A 125 -9.96 5.42 -2.04
CA TYR A 125 -8.56 5.04 -2.08
C TYR A 125 -7.84 5.53 -3.33
N ALA A 126 -8.52 5.54 -4.48
CA ALA A 126 -7.96 6.10 -5.71
C ALA A 126 -7.67 7.61 -5.60
N SER A 127 -8.46 8.35 -4.80
CA SER A 127 -8.21 9.78 -4.54
C SER A 127 -7.01 10.03 -3.61
N ARG A 128 -6.67 9.03 -2.78
CA ARG A 128 -5.51 9.02 -1.86
C ARG A 128 -4.27 8.33 -2.46
N LEU A 129 -4.33 7.90 -3.72
CA LEU A 129 -3.23 7.23 -4.40
C LEU A 129 -2.14 8.24 -4.80
N SER A 130 -0.91 7.98 -4.36
CA SER A 130 0.27 8.71 -4.78
C SER A 130 1.09 7.87 -5.76
N LEU A 131 1.29 8.36 -6.96
CA LEU A 131 2.16 7.73 -7.96
C LEU A 131 3.52 8.41 -7.90
N ILE A 132 4.55 7.66 -7.54
CA ILE A 132 5.89 8.21 -7.29
C ILE A 132 6.96 7.38 -7.98
N LYS A 133 8.11 8.01 -8.25
CA LYS A 133 9.32 7.28 -8.63
C LYS A 133 9.88 6.56 -7.41
N GLU A 134 10.57 5.44 -7.63
CA GLU A 134 11.26 4.70 -6.57
C GLU A 134 12.23 5.57 -5.77
N SER A 135 12.96 6.45 -6.46
CA SER A 135 13.85 7.44 -5.84
C SER A 135 13.16 8.42 -4.88
N SER A 136 11.84 8.55 -4.96
CA SER A 136 11.04 9.44 -4.12
C SER A 136 10.45 8.74 -2.89
N LEU A 137 10.60 7.41 -2.75
CA LEU A 137 10.14 6.68 -1.57
C LEU A 137 10.67 7.28 -0.25
N PRO A 138 11.96 7.65 -0.12
CA PRO A 138 12.48 8.27 1.11
C PRO A 138 11.82 9.60 1.49
N LEU A 139 11.14 10.26 0.55
CA LEU A 139 10.48 11.56 0.74
C LEU A 139 9.07 11.44 1.35
N LEU A 140 8.50 10.24 1.40
CA LEU A 140 7.19 10.00 1.98
C LEU A 140 7.21 10.30 3.48
N LYS A 141 6.29 11.15 3.96
CA LYS A 141 6.18 11.55 5.38
C LYS A 141 5.09 10.76 6.08
N GLY A 142 5.48 9.84 6.96
CA GLY A 142 4.55 8.94 7.66
C GLY A 142 5.21 8.12 8.76
N VAL A 143 4.44 7.24 9.40
CA VAL A 143 4.96 6.34 10.45
C VAL A 143 5.41 5.00 9.88
N ALA A 144 4.86 4.56 8.74
CA ALA A 144 5.31 3.35 8.07
C ALA A 144 5.08 3.34 6.55
N LEU A 145 5.86 2.49 5.88
CA LEU A 145 5.66 2.01 4.51
C LEU A 145 5.54 0.48 4.56
N ILE A 146 4.49 -0.09 3.99
CA ILE A 146 4.31 -1.53 3.79
C ILE A 146 4.61 -1.87 2.32
N SER A 147 5.63 -2.69 2.05
CA SER A 147 5.97 -3.14 0.68
C SER A 147 6.64 -4.52 0.66
N ASP A 148 6.75 -5.11 -0.52
CA ASP A 148 7.47 -6.35 -0.82
C ASP A 148 8.93 -6.11 -1.25
N THR A 149 9.25 -4.89 -1.66
CA THR A 149 10.60 -4.49 -2.01
C THR A 149 11.46 -4.45 -0.74
N LYS A 150 12.58 -5.17 -0.76
CA LYS A 150 13.66 -4.86 0.17
C LYS A 150 14.10 -3.45 -0.15
N ASP A 151 14.03 -2.54 0.82
CA ASP A 151 14.71 -1.26 0.69
C ASP A 151 16.17 -1.61 0.36
N SER A 152 16.63 -1.23 -0.83
CA SER A 152 18.05 -0.91 -0.93
C SER A 152 18.17 0.33 -0.06
N GLY A 153 18.64 0.15 1.18
CA GLY A 153 18.68 1.21 2.18
C GLY A 153 19.32 2.49 1.65
N PRO A 154 19.30 3.60 2.41
CA PRO A 154 20.01 4.81 1.99
C PRO A 154 21.43 4.41 1.56
N PRO A 155 21.92 4.87 0.41
CA PRO A 155 23.25 4.50 -0.06
C PRO A 155 24.22 4.74 1.09
N ALA A 156 25.13 3.80 1.31
CA ALA A 156 26.02 3.77 2.47
C ALA A 156 26.78 5.09 2.73
N HIS A 157 26.76 6.03 1.79
CA HIS A 157 27.35 7.36 1.86
C HIS A 157 26.35 8.47 1.47
N GLY A 158 25.25 8.63 2.21
CA GLY A 158 24.37 9.79 2.06
C GLY A 158 23.30 9.89 3.13
N ASN A 159 23.25 11.03 3.83
CA ASN A 159 22.26 11.39 4.87
C ASN A 159 20.82 11.57 4.31
N LEU A 160 20.30 10.61 3.55
CA LEU A 160 18.88 10.55 3.24
C LEU A 160 18.17 9.91 4.44
N CYS A 161 17.89 10.73 5.45
CA CYS A 161 16.97 10.34 6.52
C CYS A 161 15.63 9.98 5.89
N ARG A 162 15.15 8.74 6.13
CA ARG A 162 13.80 8.34 5.75
C ARG A 162 12.81 9.29 6.43
N HIS A 163 11.88 9.85 5.66
CA HIS A 163 10.80 10.63 6.22
C HIS A 163 9.59 9.78 6.65
N TYR A 164 9.58 8.49 6.28
CA TYR A 164 8.69 7.50 6.87
C TYR A 164 9.43 6.76 7.98
N GLY A 165 8.75 6.54 9.12
CA GLY A 165 9.38 5.96 10.31
C GLY A 165 9.89 4.54 10.09
N LYS A 166 9.01 3.62 9.70
CA LYS A 166 9.30 2.17 9.66
C LYS A 166 9.04 1.58 8.27
N HIS A 167 9.94 0.74 7.79
CA HIS A 167 9.67 -0.12 6.63
C HIS A 167 9.18 -1.48 7.12
N VAL A 168 7.96 -1.84 6.73
CA VAL A 168 7.32 -3.11 7.03
C VAL A 168 7.34 -3.96 5.77
N MET A 169 8.12 -5.04 5.79
CA MET A 169 8.20 -5.96 4.65
C MET A 169 7.03 -6.95 4.71
N LEU A 170 6.19 -6.98 3.67
CA LEU A 170 5.20 -8.04 3.50
C LEU A 170 5.91 -9.25 2.90
N THR A 171 5.96 -10.37 3.63
CA THR A 171 6.64 -11.58 3.16
C THR A 171 5.86 -12.22 2.01
N PRO A 172 6.48 -12.48 0.85
CA PRO A 172 5.85 -13.27 -0.20
C PRO A 172 5.55 -14.69 0.30
N ARG A 173 4.40 -15.26 -0.11
CA ARG A 173 3.93 -16.62 0.28
C ARG A 173 4.97 -17.73 0.11
N ASN A 174 5.99 -17.54 -0.75
CA ASN A 174 6.97 -18.56 -1.16
C ASN A 174 8.42 -18.28 -0.70
N SER A 175 8.64 -17.30 0.18
CA SER A 175 9.98 -16.94 0.66
C SER A 175 10.39 -17.79 1.88
N SER A 176 10.81 -19.04 1.66
CA SER A 176 11.35 -19.92 2.71
C SER A 176 12.80 -19.61 3.11
N THR A 177 13.49 -18.69 2.42
CA THR A 177 14.95 -18.48 2.57
C THR A 177 15.35 -17.01 2.49
N ILE A 178 14.72 -16.15 3.30
CA ILE A 178 15.30 -14.83 3.61
C ILE A 178 15.77 -14.88 5.05
N ASN A 179 17.08 -15.09 5.23
CA ASN A 179 17.83 -14.80 6.45
C ASN A 179 17.25 -13.54 7.10
N GLU A 180 16.89 -13.64 8.38
CA GLU A 180 16.23 -12.58 9.15
C GLU A 180 16.84 -11.20 8.83
N PRO A 181 16.13 -10.33 8.10
CA PRO A 181 16.54 -8.95 8.02
C PRO A 181 16.12 -8.30 9.34
N GLU A 182 17.05 -7.57 9.96
CA GLU A 182 16.73 -6.57 10.98
C GLU A 182 15.60 -5.66 10.44
N GLY A 183 14.36 -5.80 10.94
CA GLY A 183 13.23 -5.01 10.44
C GLY A 183 11.83 -5.50 10.85
N TYR A 184 10.81 -4.72 10.50
CA TYR A 184 9.40 -5.07 10.74
C TYR A 184 8.88 -5.95 9.61
N ARG A 185 8.17 -7.02 9.95
CA ARG A 185 7.66 -7.99 8.97
C ARG A 185 6.18 -8.30 9.19
N LEU A 186 5.44 -8.27 8.10
CA LEU A 186 4.05 -8.69 8.04
C LEU A 186 3.98 -10.00 7.22
N ASN A 187 3.62 -11.11 7.87
CA ASN A 187 3.58 -12.42 7.19
C ASN A 187 2.25 -12.71 6.50
N LYS A 188 1.18 -12.04 6.94
CA LYS A 188 -0.16 -12.11 6.38
C LYS A 188 -0.87 -10.78 6.60
N TRP A 189 -1.88 -10.50 5.80
CA TRP A 189 -2.79 -9.39 6.04
C TRP A 189 -3.58 -9.56 7.34
N PHE A 190 -3.94 -8.44 7.98
CA PHE A 190 -4.79 -8.44 9.17
C PHE A 190 -6.16 -9.00 8.82
N THR A 191 -6.73 -9.74 9.76
CA THR A 191 -8.05 -10.37 9.65
C THR A 191 -9.07 -9.73 10.57
N SER A 192 -8.64 -8.83 11.47
CA SER A 192 -9.51 -8.08 12.37
C SER A 192 -8.98 -6.67 12.64
N SER A 193 -9.87 -5.79 13.11
CA SER A 193 -9.50 -4.43 13.55
C SER A 193 -8.61 -4.42 14.79
N GLU A 194 -8.65 -5.48 15.61
CA GLU A 194 -7.77 -5.63 16.79
C GLU A 194 -6.32 -5.88 16.34
N GLU A 195 -6.10 -6.80 15.41
CA GLU A 195 -4.76 -7.05 14.84
C GLU A 195 -4.20 -5.79 14.16
N ALA A 196 -5.05 -5.04 13.44
CA ALA A 196 -4.66 -3.77 12.82
C ALA A 196 -4.33 -2.68 13.86
N PHE A 197 -5.09 -2.60 14.96
CA PHE A 197 -4.84 -1.67 16.04
C PHE A 197 -3.50 -1.95 16.73
N ASP A 198 -3.24 -3.21 17.08
CA ASP A 198 -1.99 -3.63 17.71
C ASP A 198 -0.79 -3.33 16.81
N PHE A 199 -0.91 -3.61 15.51
CA PHE A 199 0.08 -3.23 14.52
C PHE A 199 0.34 -1.71 14.53
N VAL A 200 -0.71 -0.88 14.47
CA VAL A 200 -0.58 0.58 14.47
C VAL A 200 0.08 1.09 15.75
N GLN A 201 -0.29 0.57 16.92
CA GLN A 201 0.35 0.94 18.20
C GLN A 201 1.83 0.58 18.19
N HIS A 202 2.17 -0.62 17.71
CA HIS A 202 3.55 -1.04 17.63
C HIS A 202 4.36 -0.17 16.67
N ILE A 203 3.80 0.15 15.50
CA ILE A 203 4.45 1.02 14.51
C ILE A 203 4.68 2.42 15.05
N LYS A 204 3.73 2.98 15.82
CA LYS A 204 3.89 4.29 16.46
C LYS A 204 4.88 4.30 17.64
N SER A 205 5.14 3.15 18.26
CA SER A 205 6.11 3.03 19.37
C SER A 205 7.58 3.05 18.88
N ASP A 206 8.53 3.43 19.72
CA ASP A 206 9.99 3.34 19.41
C ASP A 206 10.55 1.90 19.46
N SER A 207 9.69 0.88 19.57
CA SER A 207 10.13 -0.52 19.67
C SER A 207 10.72 -1.03 18.36
N LYS A 208 11.99 -1.47 18.38
CA LYS A 208 12.84 -1.74 17.20
C LYS A 208 12.52 -2.99 16.37
N ALA A 209 11.66 -3.90 16.84
CA ALA A 209 11.33 -5.12 16.11
C ALA A 209 9.89 -5.58 16.39
N TRP A 210 9.19 -6.04 15.36
CA TRP A 210 7.91 -6.76 15.46
C TRP A 210 7.72 -7.68 14.28
N SER A 211 7.37 -8.91 14.61
CA SER A 211 6.96 -9.95 13.70
C SER A 211 5.57 -10.40 14.13
N PHE A 212 4.58 -10.22 13.26
CA PHE A 212 3.29 -10.85 13.48
C PHE A 212 3.35 -12.30 13.01
N VAL A 213 3.20 -13.22 13.96
CA VAL A 213 2.96 -14.64 13.70
C VAL A 213 1.60 -14.93 14.31
N SER A 214 0.61 -15.16 13.46
CA SER A 214 -0.71 -15.61 13.92
C SER A 214 -0.58 -16.96 14.59
N THR A 215 -1.03 -17.05 15.85
CA THR A 215 -1.27 -18.33 16.50
C THR A 215 -2.61 -18.90 16.03
N GLY A 216 -2.58 -20.02 15.29
CA GLY A 216 -3.75 -20.83 14.88
C GLY A 216 -4.17 -20.61 13.41
N ASP A 217 -4.45 -21.64 12.60
CA ASP A 217 -5.00 -22.95 12.97
C ASP A 217 -4.15 -24.14 12.51
N GLY A 218 -3.86 -25.03 13.46
CA GLY A 218 -3.72 -26.44 13.16
C GLY A 218 -5.10 -27.02 12.91
N SER A 219 -5.27 -27.64 11.76
CA SER A 219 -6.27 -28.67 11.47
C SER A 219 -5.63 -29.66 10.51
#